data_AF-A0AAU8M277-F1
#
_entry.id   AF-A0AAU8M277-F1
#
_cell.length_a   1.000
_cell.length_b   1.000
_cell.length_c   1.000
_cell.angle_alpha   90.00
_cell.angle_beta   90.00
_cell.angle_gamma   90.00
#
_symmetry.space_group_name_H-M   'P 1'
#
loop_
_entity.id
_entity.type
_entity.pdbx_description
1 polymer ?
#
loop_
_entity_poly.entity_id
_entity_poly.type
_entity_poly.pdbx_seq_one_letter_code
_entity_poly.pdbx_strand_id
1 'polypeptide(L)' 'MVKPRYLLDTNILSEPLRPQPDSSVMKQLERHYHEVATANVADFEHFLDITVENWFFSESDQEDNGDTFSKQEPSEK' A
#
# COMPACT_ATOMS: atom_id res chain seq x y z
N MET A 1 -9.59 -12.30 6.02
CA MET A 1 -8.57 -11.40 5.44
C MET A 1 -7.53 -12.27 4.74
N VAL A 2 -7.26 -12.02 3.46
CA VAL A 2 -6.30 -12.82 2.67
C VAL A 2 -4.90 -12.27 2.92
N LYS A 3 -3.91 -13.14 3.12
CA LYS A 3 -2.51 -12.73 3.32
C LYS A 3 -1.82 -12.64 1.95
N PRO A 4 -1.09 -11.54 1.63
CA PRO A 4 -0.29 -11.48 0.42
C PRO A 4 0.68 -12.66 0.33
N ARG A 5 0.74 -13.27 -0.85
CA ARG A 5 1.69 -14.33 -1.19
C ARG A 5 2.77 -13.84 -2.15
N TYR A 6 2.47 -12.81 -2.93
CA TYR A 6 3.35 -12.30 -3.98
C TYR A 6 3.59 -10.81 -3.78
N LEU A 7 4.86 -10.40 -3.80
CA LEU A 7 5.26 -9.01 -3.85
C LEU A 7 5.57 -8.67 -5.31
N LEU A 8 4.80 -7.76 -5.89
CA LEU A 8 4.96 -7.30 -7.26
C LEU A 8 6.00 -6.19 -7.31
N ASP A 9 6.84 -6.25 -8.35
CA ASP A 9 7.74 -5.16 -8.70
C ASP A 9 7.04 -4.18 -9.66
N THR A 10 7.69 -3.04 -9.92
CA THR A 10 7.17 -2.03 -10.84
C THR A 10 7.07 -2.55 -12.29
N ASN A 11 7.89 -3.52 -12.70
CA ASN A 11 7.82 -4.06 -14.06
C ASN A 11 6.55 -4.89 -14.28
N ILE A 12 6.18 -5.73 -13.32
CA ILE A 12 4.96 -6.53 -13.40
C ILE A 12 3.72 -5.64 -13.30
N LEU A 13 3.77 -4.60 -12.46
CA LEU A 13 2.66 -3.64 -12.34
C LEU A 13 2.48 -2.77 -13.60
N SER A 14 3.56 -2.49 -14.34
CA SER A 14 3.49 -1.74 -15.61
C SER A 14 3.18 -2.61 -16.83
N GLU A 15 3.23 -3.94 -16.72
CA GLU A 15 2.99 -4.86 -17.82
C GLU A 15 1.63 -4.66 -18.52
N PRO A 16 0.49 -4.48 -17.80
CA PRO A 16 -0.81 -4.22 -18.43
C PRO A 16 -0.86 -2.94 -19.26
N LEU A 17 0.03 -1.98 -19.00
CA LEU A 17 0.10 -0.69 -19.69
C LEU A 17 0.99 -0.74 -20.95
N ARG A 18 1.71 -1.85 -21.18
CA ARG A 18 2.58 -1.97 -22.35
C ARG A 18 1.76 -2.10 -23.63
N PRO A 19 2.26 -1.61 -24.79
CA PRO A 19 1.58 -1.79 -26.08
C PRO A 19 1.32 -3.26 -26.43
N GLN A 20 2.20 -4.16 -25.96
CA GLN A 20 2.05 -5.61 -26.13
C GLN A 20 2.43 -6.31 -24.81
N PRO A 21 1.45 -6.55 -23.91
CA PRO A 21 1.67 -7.18 -22.63
C PRO A 21 2.06 -8.67 -22.77
N ASP A 22 2.91 -9.16 -21.86
CA ASP A 22 3.19 -10.59 -21.77
C ASP A 22 1.98 -11.37 -21.26
N SER A 23 1.46 -12.27 -22.11
CA SER A 23 0.25 -13.05 -21.82
C SER A 23 0.37 -13.98 -20.60
N SER A 24 1.58 -14.41 -20.25
CA SER A 24 1.82 -15.26 -19.07
C SER A 24 1.77 -14.43 -17.80
N VAL A 25 2.32 -13.22 -17.83
CA VAL A 25 2.22 -12.26 -16.73
C VAL A 25 0.75 -11.89 -16.48
N MET A 26 0.01 -11.53 -17.54
CA MET A 26 -1.41 -11.17 -17.43
C MET A 26 -2.24 -12.31 -16.82
N LYS A 27 -2.04 -13.56 -17.25
CA LYS A 27 -2.73 -14.73 -16.67
C LYS A 27 -2.41 -14.94 -15.19
N GLN A 28 -1.18 -14.70 -14.77
CA GLN A 28 -0.82 -14.83 -13.36
C GLN A 28 -1.42 -13.70 -12.51
N LEU A 29 -1.42 -12.47 -13.02
CA LEU A 29 -2.09 -11.35 -12.36
C LEU A 29 -3.58 -11.62 -12.15
N GLU A 30 -4.29 -12.08 -13.19
CA GLU A 30 -5.71 -12.45 -13.07
C GLU A 30 -5.94 -13.57 -12.05
N ARG A 31 -5.07 -14.59 -12.03
CA ARG A 31 -5.21 -15.74 -11.12
C ARG A 31 -4.98 -15.37 -9.65
N HIS A 32 -4.07 -14.44 -9.39
CA HIS A 32 -3.55 -14.15 -8.05
C HIS A 32 -3.88 -12.74 -7.54
N TYR A 33 -4.78 -12.01 -8.21
CA TYR A 33 -5.07 -10.59 -7.93
C TYR A 33 -5.45 -10.29 -6.46
N HIS A 34 -5.96 -11.28 -5.73
CA HIS A 34 -6.39 -11.15 -4.33
C HIS A 34 -5.28 -11.46 -3.31
N GLU A 35 -4.09 -11.84 -3.76
CA GLU A 35 -2.96 -12.24 -2.92
C GLU A 35 -1.62 -11.61 -3.36
N VAL A 36 -1.71 -10.45 -4.02
CA VAL A 36 -0.56 -9.62 -4.43
C VAL A 36 -0.45 -8.36 -3.58
N ALA A 37 0.76 -7.88 -3.35
CA ALA A 37 1.07 -6.59 -2.73
C ALA A 37 2.17 -5.87 -3.53
N THR A 38 2.33 -4.56 -3.36
CA THR A 38 3.48 -3.81 -3.89
C THR A 38 4.14 -2.99 -2.77
N ALA A 39 5.46 -2.86 -2.83
CA ALA A 39 6.20 -1.97 -1.93
C ALA A 39 6.27 -0.53 -2.44
N ASN A 40 5.87 -0.29 -3.70
CA ASN A 40 6.05 0.98 -4.38
C ASN A 40 4.80 1.88 -4.26
N VAL A 41 4.37 2.17 -3.04
CA VAL A 41 3.11 2.88 -2.78
C VAL A 41 3.08 4.27 -3.43
N ALA A 42 4.22 5.00 -3.41
CA ALA A 42 4.32 6.38 -3.89
C ALA A 42 3.99 6.52 -5.39
N ASP A 43 4.44 5.57 -6.22
CA ASP A 43 4.16 5.61 -7.66
C ASP A 43 2.68 5.35 -7.95
N PHE A 44 2.00 4.56 -7.11
CA PHE A 44 0.62 4.14 -7.32
C PHE A 44 -0.41 5.06 -6.64
N GLU A 45 -0.01 5.96 -5.75
CA GLU A 45 -0.88 6.89 -5.00
C GLU A 45 -1.73 7.81 -5.90
N HIS A 46 -1.24 8.12 -7.11
CA HIS A 46 -1.87 9.09 -8.02
C HIS A 46 -2.80 8.47 -9.07
N PHE A 47 -2.90 7.14 -9.13
CA PHE A 47 -3.77 6.47 -10.09
C PHE A 47 -5.20 6.41 -9.53
N LEU A 48 -6.10 7.16 -10.15
CA LEU A 48 -7.48 7.34 -9.66
C LEU A 48 -8.36 6.07 -9.79
N ASP A 49 -7.97 5.13 -10.64
CA ASP A 49 -8.74 3.90 -10.94
C ASP A 49 -8.23 2.67 -10.17
N ILE A 50 -7.27 2.82 -9.25
CA ILE A 50 -6.78 1.72 -8.41
C ILE A 50 -7.01 1.99 -6.94
N THR A 51 -7.50 0.98 -6.23
CA THR A 51 -7.60 1.02 -4.76
C THR A 51 -6.29 0.51 -4.17
N VAL A 52 -5.50 1.40 -3.61
CA VAL A 52 -4.30 1.03 -2.84
C VAL A 52 -4.73 0.80 -1.39
N GLU A 53 -4.73 -0.46 -0.96
CA GLU A 53 -4.98 -0.80 0.44
C GLU A 53 -3.66 -0.95 1.18
N ASN A 54 -3.53 -0.27 2.33
CA ASN A 54 -2.40 -0.46 3.21
C ASN A 54 -2.73 -1.54 4.24
N TRP A 55 -2.14 -2.72 4.08
CA TRP A 55 -2.35 -3.86 4.98
C TRP A 55 -1.40 -3.91 6.19
N PHE A 56 -0.50 -2.94 6.34
CA PHE A 56 0.42 -2.86 7.48
C PHE A 56 -0.23 -2.28 8.74
N PHE A 57 -1.32 -1.54 8.60
CA PHE A 57 -2.04 -0.97 9.72
C PHE A 57 -3.30 -1.79 9.96
N SER A 58 -3.35 -2.51 11.06
CA SER A 58 -4.62 -3.02 11.56
C SER A 58 -5.32 -1.86 12.28
N GLU A 59 -6.64 -1.72 12.13
CA GLU A 59 -7.40 -0.72 12.90
C GLU A 59 -7.24 -0.89 14.42
N SER A 60 -6.73 -2.05 14.87
CA SER A 60 -6.33 -2.31 16.25
C SER A 60 -5.01 -1.66 16.70
N ASP A 61 -4.24 -1.02 15.81
CA ASP A 61 -2.99 -0.31 16.15
C ASP A 61 -3.22 1.17 16.55
N GLN A 62 -4.48 1.63 16.57
CA GLN A 62 -4.89 3.00 16.91
C GLN A 62 -5.65 3.08 18.24
N GLU A 63 -5.22 2.37 19.29
CA GLU A 63 -5.64 2.69 20.66
C GLU A 63 -4.49 2.42 21.64
N ASP A 64 -3.53 3.35 21.78
CA ASP A 64 -2.99 3.64 23.12
C ASP A 64 -2.32 5.02 23.23
N ASN A 65 -2.83 5.82 24.18
CA ASN A 65 -2.26 7.03 24.78
C ASN A 65 -2.18 8.29 23.88
N GLY A 66 -3.02 9.31 24.02
CA GLY A 66 -3.55 9.82 25.28
C GLY A 66 -2.50 10.55 26.10
N ASP A 67 -1.55 11.29 25.48
CA ASP A 67 -0.78 12.30 26.20
C ASP A 67 -1.12 13.72 25.74
N THR A 68 -1.71 14.43 26.69
CA THR A 68 -2.10 15.83 26.63
C THR A 68 -0.83 16.66 26.44
N PHE A 69 -0.73 17.37 25.31
CA PHE A 69 0.29 18.40 25.13
C PHE A 69 -0.07 19.59 26.03
N SER A 70 0.22 19.47 27.33
CA SER A 70 0.22 20.61 28.25
C SER A 70 1.41 21.49 27.89
N LYS A 71 1.12 22.57 27.14
CA LYS A 71 1.98 23.75 27.07
C LYS A 71 2.46 24.13 28.47
N GLN A 72 3.75 24.01 28.74
CA GLN A 72 4.41 24.76 29.79
C GLN A 72 5.27 25.83 29.13
N GLU A 73 4.78 27.07 29.19
CA GLU A 73 5.56 28.28 28.93
C GLU A 73 6.69 28.36 29.98
N PRO A 74 7.95 28.62 29.61
CA PRO A 74 8.98 28.90 30.59
C PRO A 74 8.82 30.34 31.08
N SER A 75 8.51 30.51 32.37
CA SER A 75 8.48 31.81 33.04
C SER A 75 9.88 32.39 33.13
N GLU A 76 10.02 33.66 32.74
CA GLU A 76 11.19 34.50 32.98
C GLU A 76 11.64 34.45 34.46
N LYS A 77 12.96 34.34 34.66
CA LYS A 77 13.66 34.93 35.80
C LYS A 77 15.08 35.30 35.43
#